data_AF-A0A9D6QUE6-F1
#
_entry.id   AF-A0A9D6QUE6-F1
#
_cell.length_a   1.000
_cell.length_b   1.000
_cell.length_c   1.000
_cell.angle_alpha   90.00
_cell.angle_beta   90.00
_cell.angle_gamma   90.00
#
_symmetry.space_group_name_H-M   'P 1'
#
loop_
_entity.id
_entity.type
_entity.pdbx_description
1 polymer ?
#
loop_
_entity_poly.entity_id
_entity_poly.type
_entity_poly.pdbx_seq_one_letter_code
_entity_poly.pdbx_strand_id
1 'polypeptide(L)'
;MNRLSCAFLSLALPAGALFGAEPGAPPVSKIFDQQLTMVEREIVPLAEAMPADKYGFAPTNGEFKDVRTFGQQVSHVAAVIYAASASVLVEKNPSETGKDENGPASLKTKDDIVKYLKDALAYGHRAMAALTDQNLTAMVPSAPPLRAIMRATCFF
;
A
#
# COMPACT_ATOMS: atom_id res chain seq x y z
N MET A 1 59.79 -59.18 -18.61
CA MET A 1 59.57 -57.74 -18.40
C MET A 1 58.07 -57.48 -18.32
N ASN A 2 57.69 -56.69 -17.32
CA ASN A 2 56.47 -55.89 -17.17
C ASN A 2 55.11 -56.56 -16.92
N ARG A 3 54.72 -56.41 -15.64
CA ARG A 3 53.35 -56.33 -15.12
C ARG A 3 52.60 -55.18 -15.80
N LEU A 4 51.37 -55.40 -16.26
CA LEU A 4 50.42 -54.32 -16.52
C LEU A 4 49.13 -54.61 -15.73
N SER A 5 48.98 -53.85 -14.64
CA SER A 5 47.82 -53.74 -13.79
C SER A 5 46.98 -52.53 -14.22
N CYS A 6 45.66 -52.65 -13.99
CA CYS A 6 44.70 -51.57 -13.73
C CYS A 6 44.39 -50.57 -14.87
N ALA A 7 43.10 -50.45 -15.22
CA ALA A 7 42.24 -49.43 -14.61
C ALA A 7 40.85 -49.44 -15.27
N PHE A 8 39.82 -49.65 -14.45
CA PHE A 8 38.44 -49.31 -14.78
C PHE A 8 38.35 -47.79 -14.98
N LEU A 9 37.98 -47.36 -16.18
CA LEU A 9 37.80 -45.95 -16.51
C LEU A 9 36.40 -45.51 -16.06
N SER A 10 36.27 -45.20 -14.77
CA SER A 10 35.11 -44.49 -14.21
C SER A 10 35.16 -43.04 -14.67
N LEU A 11 34.29 -42.67 -15.60
CA LEU A 11 34.09 -41.28 -16.02
C LEU A 11 33.32 -40.54 -14.90
N ALA A 12 34.05 -39.99 -13.93
CA ALA A 12 33.51 -39.11 -12.91
C ALA A 12 33.18 -37.75 -13.54
N LEU A 13 31.89 -37.52 -13.79
CA LEU A 13 31.35 -36.20 -14.11
C LEU A 13 31.44 -35.36 -12.82
N PRO A 14 32.18 -34.24 -12.78
CA PRO A 14 32.10 -33.35 -11.64
C PRO A 14 30.74 -32.67 -11.72
N ALA A 15 29.80 -33.11 -10.88
CA ALA A 15 28.63 -32.34 -10.52
C ALA A 15 29.10 -31.10 -9.75
N GLY A 16 29.63 -30.12 -10.48
CA GLY A 16 29.82 -28.77 -9.97
C GLY A 16 28.44 -28.26 -9.58
N ALA A 17 28.21 -28.13 -8.28
CA ALA A 17 27.02 -27.52 -7.76
C ALA A 17 26.97 -26.08 -8.28
N LEU A 18 26.19 -25.85 -9.34
CA LEU A 18 25.64 -24.55 -9.65
C LEU A 18 24.57 -24.26 -8.59
N PHE A 19 25.00 -24.02 -7.35
CA PHE A 19 24.24 -23.14 -6.49
C PHE A 19 24.39 -21.75 -7.10
N GLY A 20 23.57 -21.46 -8.11
CA GLY A 20 23.25 -20.09 -8.42
C GLY A 20 22.72 -19.49 -7.12
N ALA A 21 23.35 -18.42 -6.65
CA ALA A 21 22.76 -17.61 -5.60
C ALA A 21 21.32 -17.31 -6.05
N GLU A 22 20.33 -17.75 -5.29
CA GLU A 22 18.98 -17.25 -5.50
C GLU A 22 19.08 -15.72 -5.50
N PRO A 23 18.50 -15.02 -6.49
CA PRO A 23 18.40 -13.58 -6.40
C PRO A 23 17.76 -13.29 -5.04
N GLY A 24 18.52 -12.63 -4.16
CA GLY A 24 18.08 -12.38 -2.79
C GLY A 24 16.67 -11.78 -2.82
N ALA A 25 15.80 -12.26 -1.92
CA ALA A 25 14.42 -11.80 -1.86
C ALA A 25 14.38 -10.26 -1.90
N PRO A 26 13.49 -9.66 -2.72
CA PRO A 26 13.41 -8.21 -2.80
C PRO A 26 13.13 -7.62 -1.41
N PRO A 27 13.72 -6.46 -1.07
CA PRO A 27 13.49 -5.83 0.23
C PRO A 27 11.99 -5.66 0.50
N VAL A 28 11.56 -5.89 1.74
CA VAL A 28 10.16 -5.74 2.15
C VAL A 28 9.58 -4.40 1.72
N SER A 29 10.31 -3.29 1.90
CA SER A 29 9.91 -1.96 1.43
C SER A 29 9.54 -1.95 -0.06
N LYS A 30 10.32 -2.62 -0.91
CA LYS A 30 10.06 -2.69 -2.36
C LYS A 30 8.79 -3.46 -2.67
N ILE A 31 8.49 -4.54 -1.94
CA ILE A 31 7.27 -5.33 -2.14
C ILE A 31 6.04 -4.48 -1.84
N PHE A 32 6.01 -3.82 -0.69
CA PHE A 32 4.88 -3.00 -0.28
C PHE A 32 4.74 -1.71 -1.10
N ASP A 33 5.86 -1.10 -1.49
CA ASP A 33 5.88 0.05 -2.39
C ASP A 33 5.32 -0.29 -3.78
N GLN A 34 5.63 -1.47 -4.30
CA GLN A 34 5.04 -1.97 -5.55
C GLN A 34 3.53 -2.21 -5.42
N GLN A 35 3.05 -2.70 -4.29
CA GLN A 35 1.61 -2.84 -4.04
C GLN A 35 0.91 -1.48 -4.03
N LEU A 36 1.48 -0.49 -3.34
CA LEU A 36 0.95 0.87 -3.34
C LEU A 36 0.96 1.47 -4.75
N THR A 37 2.04 1.26 -5.51
CA THR A 37 2.16 1.69 -6.91
C THR A 37 1.06 1.09 -7.79
N MET A 38 0.68 -0.17 -7.60
CA MET A 38 -0.42 -0.79 -8.35
C MET A 38 -1.74 -0.08 -8.07
N VAL A 39 -2.03 0.21 -6.80
CA VAL A 39 -3.24 0.95 -6.38
C VAL A 39 -3.23 2.38 -6.96
N GLU A 40 -2.10 3.07 -6.92
CA GLU A 40 -1.95 4.41 -7.50
C GLU A 40 -2.30 4.41 -9.00
N ARG A 41 -1.79 3.43 -9.75
CA ARG A 41 -2.02 3.31 -11.21
C ARG A 41 -3.47 3.04 -11.58
N GLU A 42 -4.28 2.55 -10.65
CA GLU A 42 -5.71 2.34 -10.87
C GLU A 42 -6.53 3.55 -10.42
N ILE A 43 -6.27 4.06 -9.21
CA ILE A 43 -7.13 5.07 -8.58
C ILE A 43 -6.86 6.48 -9.12
N VAL A 44 -5.60 6.87 -9.36
CA VAL A 44 -5.28 8.22 -9.82
C VAL A 44 -5.90 8.49 -11.20
N PRO A 45 -5.72 7.62 -12.22
CA PRO A 45 -6.36 7.84 -13.52
C PRO A 45 -7.89 7.80 -13.44
N LEU A 46 -8.46 6.97 -12.56
CA LEU A 46 -9.91 6.90 -12.37
C LEU A 46 -10.46 8.21 -11.81
N ALA A 47 -9.82 8.79 -10.80
CA ALA A 47 -10.17 10.11 -10.28
C ALA A 47 -10.01 11.18 -11.38
N GLU A 48 -8.90 11.20 -12.09
CA GLU A 48 -8.65 12.17 -13.16
C GLU A 48 -9.62 12.05 -14.34
N ALA A 49 -10.09 10.85 -14.66
CA ALA A 49 -11.01 10.62 -15.77
C ALA A 49 -12.45 11.06 -15.45
N MET A 50 -12.87 11.02 -14.19
CA MET A 50 -14.23 11.40 -13.80
C MET A 50 -14.47 12.91 -14.07
N PRO A 51 -15.54 13.31 -14.77
CA PRO A 51 -15.87 14.71 -14.98
C PRO A 51 -16.11 15.46 -13.66
N ALA A 52 -15.71 16.73 -13.57
CA ALA A 52 -15.80 17.50 -12.34
C ALA A 52 -17.26 17.64 -11.82
N ASP A 53 -18.23 17.77 -12.72
CA ASP A 53 -19.67 17.82 -12.40
C ASP A 53 -20.23 16.48 -11.87
N LYS A 54 -19.47 15.39 -11.99
CA LYS A 54 -19.84 14.06 -11.49
C LYS A 54 -19.16 13.67 -10.18
N TYR A 55 -18.28 14.51 -9.62
CA TYR A 55 -17.69 14.24 -8.30
C TYR A 55 -18.72 14.23 -7.17
N GLY A 56 -19.85 14.91 -7.34
CA GLY A 56 -20.99 14.86 -6.42
C GLY A 56 -21.88 13.62 -6.59
N PHE A 57 -21.58 12.72 -7.52
CA PHE A 57 -22.43 11.55 -7.77
C PHE A 57 -22.45 10.60 -6.58
N ALA A 58 -23.65 10.25 -6.14
CA ALA A 58 -23.92 9.17 -5.21
C ALA A 58 -25.08 8.33 -5.77
N PRO A 59 -25.02 6.99 -5.75
CA PRO A 59 -26.14 6.14 -6.15
C PRO A 59 -27.38 6.43 -5.30
N THR A 60 -28.53 6.62 -5.94
CA THR A 60 -29.82 6.88 -5.28
C THR A 60 -30.84 5.75 -5.45
N ASN A 61 -30.52 4.73 -6.26
CA ASN A 61 -31.46 3.68 -6.61
C ASN A 61 -31.46 2.57 -5.55
N GLY A 62 -32.64 2.12 -5.11
CA GLY A 62 -32.75 1.04 -4.13
C GLY A 62 -32.42 1.49 -2.71
N GLU A 63 -31.65 0.70 -1.97
CA GLU A 63 -31.38 0.92 -0.54
C GLU A 63 -30.11 1.74 -0.24
N PHE A 64 -29.53 2.41 -1.24
CA PHE A 64 -28.38 3.30 -1.04
C PHE A 64 -28.82 4.60 -0.36
N LYS A 65 -28.79 4.60 0.97
CA LYS A 65 -29.05 5.77 1.82
C LYS A 65 -27.74 6.20 2.47
N ASP A 66 -27.48 7.50 2.50
CA ASP A 66 -26.33 8.12 3.16
C ASP A 66 -24.95 7.59 2.71
N VAL A 67 -24.84 7.18 1.44
CA VAL A 67 -23.57 6.71 0.85
C VAL A 67 -22.65 7.88 0.48
N ARG A 68 -21.33 7.66 0.57
CA ARG A 68 -20.34 8.63 0.11
C ARG A 68 -20.52 8.93 -1.38
N THR A 69 -20.39 10.19 -1.76
CA THR A 69 -20.25 10.57 -3.16
C THR A 69 -18.93 10.05 -3.72
N PHE A 70 -18.80 10.04 -5.05
CA PHE A 70 -17.54 9.72 -5.72
C PHE A 70 -16.36 10.54 -5.16
N GLY A 71 -16.53 11.87 -5.07
CA GLY A 71 -15.51 12.76 -4.53
C GLY A 71 -15.17 12.46 -3.08
N GLN A 72 -16.18 12.16 -2.25
CA GLN A 72 -15.95 11.74 -0.86
C GLN A 72 -15.20 10.40 -0.79
N GLN A 73 -15.48 9.46 -1.68
CA GLN A 73 -14.78 8.17 -1.72
C GLN A 73 -13.30 8.35 -2.09
N VAL A 74 -12.99 9.22 -3.05
CA VAL A 74 -11.59 9.54 -3.41
C VAL A 74 -10.86 10.22 -2.25
N SER A 75 -11.49 11.23 -1.62
CA SER A 75 -10.92 11.89 -0.44
C SER A 75 -10.76 10.94 0.74
N HIS A 76 -11.67 9.99 0.90
CA HIS A 76 -11.60 8.98 1.95
C HIS A 76 -10.39 8.06 1.79
N VAL A 77 -10.15 7.55 0.58
CA VAL A 77 -8.94 6.77 0.28
C VAL A 77 -7.68 7.56 0.66
N ALA A 78 -7.60 8.82 0.26
CA ALA A 78 -6.47 9.69 0.58
C ALA A 78 -6.31 9.92 2.10
N ALA A 79 -7.40 10.20 2.82
CA ALA A 79 -7.38 10.43 4.26
C ALA A 79 -6.93 9.19 5.06
N VAL A 80 -7.36 8.00 4.63
CA VAL A 80 -6.95 6.73 5.24
C VAL A 80 -5.49 6.41 4.93
N ILE A 81 -5.01 6.67 3.71
CA ILE A 81 -3.59 6.51 3.37
C ILE A 81 -2.73 7.39 4.29
N TYR A 82 -3.08 8.66 4.47
CA TYR A 82 -2.39 9.56 5.41
C TYR A 82 -2.38 9.00 6.83
N ALA A 83 -3.55 8.59 7.34
CA ALA A 83 -3.68 8.11 8.71
C ALA A 83 -2.89 6.81 8.96
N ALA A 84 -2.96 5.85 8.03
CA ALA A 84 -2.24 4.58 8.12
C ALA A 84 -0.72 4.79 7.96
N SER A 85 -0.30 5.63 7.01
CA SER A 85 1.12 5.94 6.78
C SER A 85 1.75 6.63 7.98
N ALA A 86 1.02 7.53 8.65
CA ALA A 86 1.47 8.18 9.87
C ALA A 86 1.66 7.18 11.03
N SER A 87 0.78 6.17 11.13
CA SER A 87 0.95 5.06 12.07
C SER A 87 2.21 4.24 11.77
N VAL A 88 2.46 3.91 10.50
CA VAL A 88 3.69 3.19 10.08
C VAL A 88 4.95 3.99 10.41
N LEU A 89 4.93 5.30 10.15
CA LEU A 89 6.04 6.20 10.45
C LEU A 89 6.14 6.59 11.94
N VAL A 90 5.15 6.20 12.76
CA VAL A 90 5.03 6.56 14.18
C VAL A 90 5.13 8.08 14.39
N GLU A 91 4.53 8.85 13.48
CA GLU A 91 4.52 10.31 13.54
C GLU A 91 3.08 10.86 13.56
N LYS A 92 2.94 12.15 13.83
CA LYS A 92 1.63 12.79 13.78
C LYS A 92 1.15 12.83 12.33
N ASN A 93 -0.11 12.45 12.10
CA ASN A 93 -0.73 12.58 10.78
C ASN A 93 -0.63 14.03 10.28
N PRO A 94 0.02 14.28 9.12
CA PRO A 94 0.18 15.62 8.58
C PRO A 94 -1.12 16.19 7.98
N SER A 95 -2.15 15.35 7.81
CA SER A 95 -3.46 15.77 7.33
C SER A 95 -4.56 15.52 8.35
N GLU A 96 -5.64 16.29 8.25
CA GLU A 96 -6.87 16.03 8.98
C GLU A 96 -7.63 14.86 8.34
N THR A 97 -8.05 13.88 9.15
CA THR A 97 -8.91 12.80 8.64
C THR A 97 -10.32 13.29 8.32
N GLY A 98 -10.77 14.38 8.96
CA GLY A 98 -12.10 14.95 8.75
C GLY A 98 -13.25 14.07 9.28
N LYS A 99 -14.48 14.57 9.13
CA LYS A 99 -15.70 13.83 9.51
C LYS A 99 -15.89 12.64 8.56
N ASP A 100 -16.26 11.48 9.13
CA ASP A 100 -16.47 10.22 8.40
C ASP A 100 -15.29 9.88 7.51
N GLU A 101 -14.07 10.25 7.94
CA GLU A 101 -12.83 9.99 7.24
C GLU A 101 -12.77 10.57 5.82
N ASN A 102 -13.48 11.68 5.56
CA ASN A 102 -13.56 12.29 4.22
C ASN A 102 -12.44 13.30 3.92
N GLY A 103 -11.44 13.43 4.78
CA GLY A 103 -10.38 14.42 4.67
C GLY A 103 -10.81 15.84 5.06
N PRO A 104 -9.94 16.84 4.85
CA PRO A 104 -10.20 18.23 5.20
C PRO A 104 -11.48 18.79 4.54
N ALA A 105 -12.24 19.59 5.29
CA ALA A 105 -13.45 20.21 4.77
C ALA A 105 -13.19 21.24 3.65
N SER A 106 -11.94 21.66 3.46
CA SER A 106 -11.48 22.56 2.39
C SER A 106 -11.45 21.91 1.01
N LEU A 107 -11.51 20.57 0.91
CA LEU A 107 -11.54 19.85 -0.36
C LEU A 107 -12.91 20.04 -1.02
N LYS A 108 -13.02 20.99 -1.96
CA LYS A 108 -14.30 21.33 -2.62
C LYS A 108 -14.33 20.96 -4.09
N THR A 109 -13.19 21.01 -4.77
CA THR A 109 -13.11 20.79 -6.21
C THR A 109 -12.47 19.45 -6.53
N LYS A 110 -12.71 18.97 -7.76
CA LYS A 110 -12.01 17.82 -8.32
C LYS A 110 -10.49 17.95 -8.15
N ASP A 111 -9.94 19.12 -8.47
CA ASP A 111 -8.50 19.36 -8.46
C ASP A 111 -7.93 19.31 -7.04
N ASP A 112 -8.65 19.87 -6.05
CA ASP A 112 -8.25 19.76 -4.64
C ASP A 112 -8.19 18.29 -4.20
N ILE A 113 -9.21 17.51 -4.55
CA ILE A 113 -9.34 16.10 -4.16
C ILE A 113 -8.27 15.23 -4.84
N VAL A 114 -8.04 15.42 -6.14
CA VAL A 114 -7.01 14.68 -6.89
C VAL A 114 -5.62 15.04 -6.37
N LYS A 115 -5.37 16.32 -6.10
CA LYS A 115 -4.12 16.75 -5.48
C LYS A 115 -3.93 16.09 -4.12
N TYR A 116 -4.97 16.11 -3.28
CA TYR A 116 -4.93 15.50 -1.95
C TYR A 116 -4.64 13.99 -2.01
N LEU A 117 -5.25 13.28 -2.98
CA LEU A 117 -4.95 11.86 -3.24
C LEU A 117 -3.48 11.63 -3.59
N LYS A 118 -2.92 12.41 -4.51
CA LYS A 118 -1.52 12.27 -4.94
C LYS A 118 -0.54 12.59 -3.81
N ASP A 119 -0.84 13.63 -3.03
CA ASP A 119 -0.01 13.99 -1.87
C ASP A 119 -0.07 12.89 -0.79
N ALA A 120 -1.23 12.25 -0.60
CA ALA A 120 -1.39 11.11 0.30
C ALA A 120 -0.58 9.90 -0.16
N LEU A 121 -0.61 9.58 -1.47
CA LEU A 121 0.16 8.48 -2.06
C LEU A 121 1.67 8.73 -1.93
N ALA A 122 2.15 9.95 -2.20
CA ALA A 122 3.55 10.30 -1.98
C ALA A 122 3.98 10.09 -0.52
N TYR A 123 3.11 10.43 0.43
CA TYR A 123 3.34 10.14 1.84
C TYR A 123 3.30 8.64 2.16
N GLY A 124 2.41 7.89 1.50
CA GLY A 124 2.36 6.43 1.53
C GLY A 124 3.66 5.78 1.05
N HIS A 125 4.23 6.24 -0.06
CA HIS A 125 5.53 5.76 -0.56
C HIS A 125 6.65 6.00 0.45
N ARG A 126 6.66 7.16 1.12
CA ARG A 126 7.59 7.42 2.23
C ARG A 126 7.42 6.40 3.36
N ALA A 127 6.18 6.07 3.73
CA ALA A 127 5.93 5.05 4.76
C ALA A 127 6.38 3.66 4.33
N MET A 128 6.12 3.25 3.08
CA MET A 128 6.56 1.95 2.56
C MET A 128 8.09 1.86 2.49
N ALA A 129 8.76 2.95 2.12
CA ALA A 129 10.23 3.03 2.11
C ALA A 129 10.87 2.87 3.50
N ALA A 130 10.13 3.16 4.58
CA ALA A 130 10.59 2.99 5.95
C ALA A 130 10.45 1.55 6.49
N LEU A 131 9.78 0.66 5.74
CA LEU A 131 9.60 -0.73 6.14
C LEU A 131 10.88 -1.54 5.98
N THR A 132 11.13 -2.40 6.96
CA THR A 132 12.26 -3.31 7.04
C THR A 132 11.79 -4.63 7.62
N ASP A 133 12.57 -5.69 7.43
CA ASP A 133 12.23 -7.02 7.98
C ASP A 133 12.11 -6.98 9.51
N GLN A 134 12.80 -6.05 10.16
CA GLN A 134 12.82 -5.87 11.61
C GLN A 134 11.57 -5.16 12.15
N ASN A 135 10.95 -4.26 11.38
CA ASN A 135 9.82 -3.45 11.85
C ASN A 135 8.48 -3.85 11.25
N LEU A 136 8.45 -4.72 10.23
CA LEU A 136 7.22 -5.09 9.51
C LEU A 136 6.11 -5.62 10.43
N THR A 137 6.47 -6.37 11.47
CA THR A 137 5.52 -6.97 12.42
C THR A 137 5.46 -6.22 13.76
N ALA A 138 6.17 -5.10 13.87
CA ALA A 138 6.14 -4.29 15.07
C ALA A 138 4.74 -3.71 15.27
N MET A 139 4.31 -3.65 16.54
CA MET A 139 3.06 -2.98 16.87
C MET A 139 3.21 -1.48 16.63
N VAL A 140 2.26 -0.91 15.89
CA VAL A 140 2.15 0.53 15.69
C VAL A 140 0.92 1.07 16.42
N PRO A 141 0.92 2.35 16.81
CA PRO A 141 -0.30 2.98 17.31
C PRO A 141 -1.42 2.87 16.27
N SER A 142 -2.61 2.42 16.68
CA SER A 142 -3.79 2.45 15.82
C SER A 142 -4.02 3.88 15.34
N ALA A 143 -4.20 4.08 14.03
CA ALA A 143 -4.49 5.40 13.49
C ALA A 143 -5.72 6.00 14.20
N PRO A 144 -5.71 7.29 14.61
CA PRO A 144 -6.78 7.88 15.42
C PRO A 144 -8.22 7.64 14.93
N PRO A 145 -8.57 7.75 13.63
CA PRO A 145 -9.93 7.45 13.16
C PRO A 145 -10.26 5.96 13.22
N LEU A 146 -9.31 5.08 12.90
CA LEU A 146 -9.47 3.62 12.98
C LEU A 146 -9.61 3.15 14.44
N ARG A 147 -9.00 3.85 15.40
CA ARG A 147 -9.15 3.55 16.82
C ARG A 147 -10.57 3.76 17.32
N ALA A 148 -11.28 4.78 16.81
CA ALA A 148 -12.66 5.04 17.16
C ALA A 148 -13.60 3.96 16.58
N ILE A 149 -13.39 3.56 15.32
CA ILE A 149 -14.13 2.46 14.69
C ILE A 149 -13.87 1.15 15.44
N MET A 150 -12.60 0.80 15.68
CA MET A 150 -12.24 -0.44 16.37
C MET A 150 -12.74 -0.48 17.82
N ARG A 151 -12.86 0.67 18.49
CA ARG A 151 -13.55 0.77 19.79
C ARG A 151 -15.07 0.64 19.70
N ALA A 152 -15.67 1.04 18.58
CA ALA A 152 -17.11 0.90 18.33
C ALA A 152 -17.49 -0.52 17.86
N THR A 153 -16.54 -1.30 17.33
CA THR A 153 -16.79 -2.61 16.71
C THR A 153 -16.13 -3.82 17.40
N CYS A 154 -15.41 -3.66 18.51
CA CYS A 154 -14.95 -4.78 19.35
C CYS A 154 -15.88 -4.93 20.58
N PHE A 155 -16.56 -6.02 20.96
CA PHE A 155 -16.69 -7.41 20.48
C PHE A 155 -15.50 -7.99 19.69
N PHE A 156 -14.35 -8.00 20.36
CA PHE A 156 -13.85 -9.26 20.93
C PHE A 156 -13.65 -9.03 22.42
#